data_AF-A0A2N5C2W4-F1
#
_entry.id   AF-A0A2N5C2W4-F1
#
_cell.length_a   1.000
_cell.length_b   1.000
_cell.length_c   1.000
_cell.angle_alpha   90.00
_cell.angle_beta   90.00
_cell.angle_gamma   90.00
#
_symmetry.space_group_name_H-M   'P 1'
#
loop_
_entity.id
_entity.type
_entity.pdbx_description
1 polymer ?
#
loop_
_entity_poly.entity_id
_entity_poly.type
_entity_poly.pdbx_seq_one_letter_code
_entity_poly.pdbx_strand_id
1 'polypeptide(L)' 'MKKVLILGVNGFIGHHLTRRILETTQWEVYGMDMSSDRLGDLVNH' A
#
# COMPACT_ATOMS: atom_id res chain seq x y z
N MET A 1 14.46 -5.35 -9.06
CA MET A 1 13.07 -5.19 -8.58
C MET A 1 13.00 -3.91 -7.75
N LYS A 2 11.91 -3.13 -7.85
CA LYS A 2 11.75 -1.87 -7.10
C LYS A 2 10.97 -2.14 -5.82
N LYS A 3 11.42 -1.54 -4.71
CA LYS A 3 10.75 -1.56 -3.39
C LYS A 3 10.29 -0.15 -3.06
N VAL A 4 9.04 0.00 -2.63
CA VAL A 4 8.40 1.30 -2.35
C VAL A 4 7.95 1.31 -0.89
N LEU A 5 8.36 2.34 -0.14
CA LEU A 5 7.91 2.58 1.23
C LEU A 5 6.91 3.74 1.23
N ILE A 6 5.72 3.52 1.78
CA ILE A 6 4.67 4.55 1.96
C ILE A 6 4.45 4.77 3.45
N LEU A 7 4.74 5.98 3.92
CA LEU A 7 4.46 6.43 5.28
C LEU A 7 3.14 7.20 5.29
N GLY A 8 2.21 6.85 6.18
CA GLY A 8 0.84 7.36 6.11
C GLY A 8 -0.02 6.61 5.09
N VAL A 9 0.19 5.29 4.96
CA VAL A 9 -0.44 4.47 3.91
C VAL A 9 -1.96 4.27 4.13
N ASN A 10 -2.44 4.45 5.36
CA ASN A 10 -3.84 4.24 5.76
C ASN A 10 -4.76 5.42 5.40
N GLY A 11 -4.47 6.08 4.28
CA GLY A 11 -5.20 7.23 3.77
C GLY A 11 -5.69 7.03 2.33
N PHE A 12 -6.38 8.02 1.79
CA PHE A 12 -6.92 7.98 0.42
C PHE A 12 -5.83 7.67 -0.63
N ILE A 13 -4.70 8.37 -0.56
CA ILE A 13 -3.60 8.18 -1.50
C ILE A 13 -2.97 6.79 -1.31
N GLY A 14 -2.67 6.40 -0.08
CA GLY A 14 -2.02 5.12 0.19
C GLY A 14 -2.86 3.92 -0.26
N HIS A 15 -4.18 3.95 -0.06
CA HIS A 15 -5.10 2.93 -0.56
C HIS A 15 -5.08 2.81 -2.09
N HIS A 16 -5.31 3.92 -2.82
CA HIS A 16 -5.36 3.89 -4.29
C HIS A 16 -4.00 3.62 -4.93
N LEU A 17 -2.94 4.17 -4.36
CA LEU A 17 -1.57 3.99 -4.85
C LEU A 17 -1.12 2.54 -4.68
N THR A 18 -1.31 1.96 -3.49
CA THR A 18 -0.94 0.56 -3.21
C THR A 18 -1.68 -0.37 -4.15
N ARG A 19 -3.00 -0.20 -4.31
CA ARG A 19 -3.82 -0.99 -5.23
C ARG A 19 -3.30 -0.92 -6.67
N ARG A 20 -3.00 0.28 -7.18
CA ARG A 20 -2.48 0.45 -8.53
C ARG A 20 -1.13 -0.25 -8.71
N ILE A 21 -0.22 -0.14 -7.74
CA ILE A 21 1.10 -0.76 -7.81
C ILE A 21 0.97 -2.28 -7.88
N LEU A 22 0.14 -2.88 -7.02
CA LEU A 22 -0.09 -4.32 -6.97
C LEU A 22 -0.76 -4.86 -8.25
N GLU A 23 -1.70 -4.10 -8.84
CA GLU A 23 -2.42 -4.51 -10.05
C GLU A 23 -1.60 -4.36 -11.35
N THR A 24 -0.62 -3.45 -11.39
CA THR A 24 0.00 -3.03 -12.68
C THR A 24 1.52 -3.17 -12.73
N THR A 25 2.16 -3.58 -11.64
CA THR A 25 3.62 -3.67 -11.57
C THR A 25 4.08 -4.91 -10.80
N GLN A 26 5.36 -5.24 -10.91
CA GLN A 26 6.02 -6.27 -10.09
C GLN A 26 6.81 -5.64 -8.93
N TRP A 27 6.35 -4.51 -8.40
CA TRP A 27 7.04 -3.82 -7.32
C TRP A 27 6.55 -4.32 -5.97
N GLU A 28 7.43 -4.30 -4.98
CA GLU A 28 7.10 -4.61 -3.59
C GLU A 28 6.72 -3.31 -2.86
N VAL A 29 5.60 -3.32 -2.13
CA VAL A 29 5.12 -2.17 -1.35
C VAL A 29 5.22 -2.48 0.14
N TYR A 30 5.82 -1.57 0.89
CA TYR A 30 5.87 -1.58 2.34
C TYR A 30 5.08 -0.37 2.84
N GLY A 31 4.05 -0.61 3.64
CA GLY A 31 3.23 0.44 4.25
C GLY A 31 3.52 0.59 5.73
N MET A 32 3.62 1.82 6.22
CA MET A 32 3.69 2.12 7.66
C MET A 32 2.69 3.23 8.00
N ASP A 33 1.91 3.00 9.05
CA ASP A 33 0.96 3.97 9.59
C ASP A 33 0.67 3.64 11.06
N MET A 34 0.01 4.55 11.78
CA MET A 34 -0.41 4.36 13.17
C MET A 34 -1.68 3.49 13.29
N SER A 35 -2.46 3.34 12.21
CA SER A 35 -3.68 2.53 12.14
C SER A 35 -3.76 1.81 10.79
N SER A 36 -4.58 0.76 10.69
CA SER A 36 -4.76 -0.07 9.49
C SER A 36 -6.21 -0.24 9.03
N ASP A 37 -7.14 0.52 9.61
CA ASP A 37 -8.60 0.42 9.40
C ASP A 37 -9.07 0.67 7.97
N ARG A 38 -8.31 1.42 7.16
CA ARG A 38 -8.63 1.75 5.76
C ARG A 38 -7.87 0.90 4.73
N LEU A 39 -6.95 0.05 5.18
CA LEU A 39 -6.19 -0.84 4.30
C LEU A 39 -6.97 -2.12 3.97
N GLY A 40 -7.83 -2.60 4.88
CA GLY A 40 -8.73 -3.74 4.63
C GLY A 40 -7.99 -4.98 4.12
N ASP A 41 -8.53 -5.63 3.08
CA ASP A 41 -7.99 -6.86 2.50
C ASP A 41 -6.62 -6.69 1.80
N LEU A 42 -6.17 -5.45 1.55
CA LEU A 42 -4.86 -5.19 0.90
C LEU A 42 -3.67 -5.65 1.76
N VAL A 43 -3.88 -5.84 3.07
CA VAL A 43 -2.82 -6.29 4.00
C VAL A 43 -2.48 -7.77 3.80
N ASN A 44 -3.37 -8.54 3.16
CA ASN A 44 -3.22 -9.98 2.94
C ASN A 44 -2.79 -10.35 1.51
N HIS A 45 -2.43 -9.36 0.68
CA HIS A 45 -1.91 -9.54 -0.68
C HIS A 45 -0.38 -9.49 -0.71
#